data_AF-A0A2E9MAY3-F1
#
_entry.id   AF-A0A2E9MAY3-F1
#
_cell.length_a   1.000
_cell.length_b   1.000
_cell.length_c   1.000
_cell.angle_alpha   90.00
_cell.angle_beta   90.00
_cell.angle_gamma   90.00
#
_symmetry.space_group_name_H-M   'P 1'
#
loop_
_entity.id
_entity.type
_entity.pdbx_description
1 polymer ?
#
loop_
_entity_poly.entity_id
_entity_poly.type
_entity_poly.pdbx_seq_one_letter_code
_entity_poly.pdbx_strand_id
1 'polypeptide(L)'
;MTDRPDNWRRLISNVREVYPGPLTYAANWWGDYDVVEFWDELDYIGINAFFPLTLEEEATDLATLSAGARAVADQNKTVHKRTGKPVLLTEMGFRSVRGATVKPWEWPRRDDRPIDLHLQKRAYEAILQSFWDRNWFYGLYWWKWHADLTRL
;
A
#
# COMPACT_ATOMS: atom_id res chain seq x y z
N MET A 1 -0.23 -17.68 3.84
CA MET A 1 -0.92 -16.99 4.97
C MET A 1 -2.21 -17.68 5.40
N THR A 2 -2.80 -18.48 4.51
CA THR A 2 -3.96 -19.37 4.70
C THR A 2 -3.67 -20.63 5.54
N ASP A 3 -2.42 -20.98 5.82
CA ASP A 3 -2.11 -22.26 6.46
C ASP A 3 -2.50 -22.34 7.95
N ARG A 4 -2.74 -21.21 8.63
CA ARG A 4 -3.01 -21.17 10.09
C ARG A 4 -3.95 -20.03 10.54
N PRO A 5 -5.17 -19.91 9.99
CA PRO A 5 -6.11 -18.84 10.36
C PRO A 5 -6.42 -18.82 11.86
N ASP A 6 -6.55 -19.99 12.50
CA ASP A 6 -6.87 -20.09 13.93
C ASP A 6 -5.76 -19.52 14.84
N ASN A 7 -4.49 -19.67 14.44
CA ASN A 7 -3.39 -19.08 15.19
C ASN A 7 -3.41 -17.55 15.12
N TRP A 8 -3.77 -17.00 13.96
CA TRP A 8 -3.95 -15.56 13.81
C TRP A 8 -5.11 -15.03 14.64
N ARG A 9 -6.26 -15.71 14.61
CA ARG A 9 -7.41 -15.34 15.44
C ARG A 9 -7.06 -15.36 16.92
N ARG A 10 -6.37 -16.41 17.40
CA ARG A 10 -5.88 -16.48 18.78
C ARG A 10 -4.93 -15.33 19.13
N LEU A 11 -4.01 -14.99 18.22
CA LEU A 11 -3.09 -13.86 18.42
C LEU A 11 -3.86 -12.54 18.51
N ILE A 12 -4.81 -12.28 17.60
CA ILE A 12 -5.62 -11.06 17.60
C ILE A 12 -6.43 -10.97 18.91
N SER A 13 -7.05 -12.07 19.34
CA SER A 13 -7.77 -12.11 20.61
C SER A 13 -6.86 -11.75 21.79
N ASN A 14 -5.67 -12.34 21.88
CA ASN A 14 -4.71 -12.02 22.96
C ASN A 14 -4.26 -10.55 22.93
N VAL A 15 -4.08 -9.96 21.73
CA VAL A 15 -3.73 -8.54 21.61
C VAL A 15 -4.87 -7.65 22.09
N ARG A 16 -6.13 -8.00 21.77
CA ARG A 16 -7.31 -7.24 22.23
C ARG A 16 -7.50 -7.24 23.74
N GLU A 17 -6.99 -8.24 24.46
CA GLU A 17 -7.01 -8.26 25.94
C GLU A 17 -6.19 -7.12 26.55
N VAL A 18 -5.15 -6.64 25.87
CA VAL A 18 -4.20 -5.64 26.39
C VAL A 18 -4.23 -4.32 25.63
N TYR A 19 -4.85 -4.27 24.45
CA TYR A 19 -4.94 -3.08 23.61
C TYR A 19 -6.37 -2.90 23.06
N PRO A 20 -7.13 -1.91 23.57
CA PRO A 20 -8.51 -1.68 23.16
C PRO A 20 -8.64 -0.84 21.87
N GLY A 21 -7.52 -0.35 21.33
CA GLY A 21 -7.52 0.50 20.15
C GLY A 21 -7.67 -0.28 18.83
N PRO A 22 -7.67 0.45 17.69
CA PRO A 22 -7.85 -0.17 16.38
C PRO A 22 -6.68 -1.09 15.99
N LEU A 23 -7.01 -2.25 15.42
CA LEU A 23 -6.06 -3.24 14.94
C LEU A 23 -6.20 -3.45 13.43
N THR A 24 -5.06 -3.68 12.78
CA THR A 24 -5.00 -4.13 11.39
C THR A 24 -3.87 -5.13 11.21
N TYR A 25 -3.80 -5.69 10.01
CA TYR A 25 -2.76 -6.59 9.58
C TYR A 25 -2.19 -6.08 8.25
N ALA A 26 -0.87 -5.95 8.14
CA ALA A 26 -0.20 -5.45 6.94
C ALA A 26 0.01 -6.60 5.93
N ALA A 27 -0.98 -6.84 5.08
CA ALA A 27 -0.89 -7.86 4.04
C ALA A 27 -0.11 -7.33 2.82
N ASN A 28 0.67 -8.19 2.16
CA ASN A 28 1.36 -7.80 0.93
C ASN A 28 0.36 -7.54 -0.21
N TRP A 29 0.67 -6.58 -1.10
CA TRP A 29 -0.18 -6.25 -2.25
C TRP A 29 -0.30 -7.37 -3.29
N TRP A 30 0.67 -8.29 -3.36
CA TRP A 30 0.68 -9.36 -4.36
C TRP A 30 -0.20 -10.54 -3.93
N GLY A 31 -1.52 -10.33 -3.95
CA GLY A 31 -2.54 -11.36 -3.71
C GLY A 31 -2.77 -11.78 -2.25
N ASP A 32 -1.85 -11.48 -1.33
CA ASP A 32 -1.99 -11.88 0.07
C ASP A 32 -3.23 -11.25 0.73
N TYR A 33 -3.48 -9.96 0.51
CA TYR A 33 -4.63 -9.27 1.11
C TYR A 33 -5.98 -9.83 0.64
N ASP A 34 -6.01 -10.49 -0.53
CA ASP A 34 -7.20 -11.11 -1.09
C ASP A 34 -7.56 -12.43 -0.39
N VAL A 35 -6.64 -13.08 0.32
CA VAL A 35 -6.85 -14.42 0.90
C VAL A 35 -6.78 -14.44 2.43
N VAL A 36 -6.67 -13.29 3.08
CA VAL A 36 -6.73 -13.20 4.55
C VAL A 36 -8.17 -13.48 5.03
N GLU A 37 -8.32 -14.52 5.86
CA GLU A 37 -9.61 -15.04 6.33
C GLU A 37 -10.07 -14.46 7.68
N PHE A 38 -9.25 -13.62 8.31
CA PHE A 38 -9.51 -13.07 9.65
C PHE A 38 -9.71 -11.54 9.64
N TRP A 39 -10.08 -10.96 8.48
CA TRP A 39 -10.39 -9.52 8.40
C TRP A 39 -11.57 -9.11 9.28
N ASP A 40 -12.48 -10.02 9.58
CA ASP A 40 -13.62 -9.81 10.48
C ASP A 40 -13.19 -9.47 11.91
N GLU A 41 -12.05 -9.99 12.37
CA GLU A 41 -11.46 -9.74 13.70
C GLU A 41 -10.71 -8.39 13.80
N LEU A 42 -10.51 -7.71 12.67
CA LEU A 42 -9.71 -6.48 12.54
C LEU A 42 -10.60 -5.27 12.22
N ASP A 43 -10.06 -4.08 12.47
CA ASP A 43 -10.77 -2.80 12.29
C ASP A 43 -10.57 -2.24 10.87
N TYR A 44 -9.43 -2.56 10.25
CA TYR A 44 -9.10 -2.16 8.87
C TYR A 44 -8.51 -3.33 8.07
N ILE A 45 -8.72 -3.30 6.76
CA ILE A 45 -7.89 -4.04 5.82
C ILE A 45 -6.57 -3.28 5.65
N GLY A 46 -5.46 -3.89 6.06
CA GLY A 46 -4.12 -3.30 5.92
C GLY A 46 -3.40 -3.85 4.69
N ILE A 47 -2.86 -2.96 3.86
CA ILE A 47 -2.17 -3.34 2.60
C ILE A 47 -0.82 -2.63 2.48
N ASN A 48 0.26 -3.40 2.36
CA ASN A 48 1.57 -2.91 1.92
C ASN A 48 1.54 -2.71 0.40
N ALA A 49 1.12 -1.51 -0.01
CA ALA A 49 0.57 -1.20 -1.31
C ALA A 49 1.60 -0.76 -2.36
N PHE A 50 2.67 -1.54 -2.56
CA PHE A 50 3.68 -1.27 -3.58
C PHE A 50 3.25 -1.71 -5.00
N PHE A 51 2.03 -1.37 -5.41
CA PHE A 51 1.49 -1.71 -6.72
C PHE A 51 2.18 -0.92 -7.85
N PRO A 52 2.51 -1.54 -9.00
CA PRO A 52 2.87 -0.81 -10.21
C PRO A 52 1.78 0.19 -10.60
N LEU A 53 2.18 1.41 -10.99
CA LEU A 53 1.28 2.37 -11.63
C LEU A 53 1.34 2.31 -13.16
N THR A 54 2.38 1.68 -13.71
CA THR A 54 2.57 1.47 -15.14
C THR A 54 3.47 0.26 -15.36
N LEU A 55 3.42 -0.33 -16.55
CA LEU A 55 4.38 -1.34 -17.00
C LEU A 55 5.43 -0.76 -17.95
N GLU A 56 5.29 0.52 -18.32
CA GLU A 56 6.17 1.23 -19.24
C GLU A 56 7.17 2.08 -18.45
N GLU A 57 8.47 1.78 -18.57
CA GLU A 57 9.51 2.48 -17.78
C GLU A 57 9.61 3.98 -18.09
N GLU A 58 9.34 4.37 -19.32
CA GLU A 58 9.39 5.77 -19.79
C GLU A 58 8.08 6.54 -19.51
N ALA A 59 7.02 5.85 -19.08
CA ALA A 59 5.75 6.48 -18.75
C ALA A 59 5.87 7.21 -17.40
N THR A 60 6.11 8.51 -17.49
CA THR A 60 6.26 9.36 -16.31
C THR A 60 5.11 10.35 -16.14
N ASP A 61 4.33 10.62 -17.19
CA ASP A 61 3.29 11.65 -17.17
C ASP A 61 2.17 11.33 -16.16
N LEU A 62 1.55 12.39 -15.63
CA LEU A 62 0.53 12.25 -14.60
C LEU A 62 -0.70 11.48 -15.10
N ALA A 63 -1.07 11.59 -16.38
CA ALA A 63 -2.27 10.93 -16.88
C ALA A 63 -2.12 9.40 -16.85
N THR A 64 -0.96 8.89 -17.28
CA THR A 64 -0.63 7.46 -17.22
C THR A 64 -0.57 6.96 -15.77
N LEU A 65 0.15 7.67 -14.89
CA LEU A 65 0.26 7.28 -13.49
C LEU A 65 -1.09 7.32 -12.77
N SER A 66 -1.94 8.31 -13.05
CA SER A 66 -3.30 8.41 -12.50
C SER A 66 -4.21 7.30 -13.03
N ALA A 67 -4.01 6.82 -14.27
CA ALA A 67 -4.74 5.65 -14.76
C ALA A 67 -4.40 4.39 -13.97
N GLY A 68 -3.11 4.13 -13.73
CA GLY A 68 -2.65 3.03 -12.88
C GLY A 68 -3.14 3.15 -11.44
N ALA A 69 -3.02 4.35 -10.84
CA ALA A 69 -3.47 4.58 -9.47
C ALA A 69 -4.98 4.36 -9.30
N ARG A 70 -5.81 4.73 -10.29
CA ARG A 70 -7.24 4.42 -10.31
C ARG A 70 -7.49 2.91 -10.38
N ALA A 71 -6.75 2.18 -11.21
CA ALA A 71 -6.88 0.73 -11.31
C ALA A 71 -6.52 0.04 -9.98
N VAL A 72 -5.45 0.48 -9.31
CA VAL A 72 -5.08 -0.01 -7.97
C VAL A 72 -6.18 0.30 -6.95
N ALA A 73 -6.74 1.51 -6.98
CA ALA A 73 -7.84 1.87 -6.09
C ALA A 73 -9.11 1.04 -6.36
N ASP A 74 -9.41 0.72 -7.62
CA ASP A 74 -10.52 -0.15 -7.99
C ASP A 74 -10.29 -1.59 -7.55
N GLN A 75 -9.06 -2.09 -7.66
CA GLN A 75 -8.66 -3.39 -7.13
C GLN A 75 -8.84 -3.45 -5.60
N ASN A 76 -8.33 -2.47 -4.85
CA ASN A 76 -8.49 -2.40 -3.39
C ASN A 76 -9.95 -2.25 -2.94
N LYS A 77 -10.82 -1.64 -3.77
CA LYS A 77 -12.27 -1.58 -3.49
C LYS A 77 -12.91 -2.97 -3.42
N THR A 78 -12.35 -3.97 -4.11
CA THR A 78 -12.93 -5.33 -4.12
C THR A 78 -12.89 -5.99 -2.75
N VAL A 79 -11.77 -5.88 -2.02
CA VAL A 79 -11.65 -6.43 -0.67
C VAL A 79 -12.51 -5.67 0.34
N HIS A 80 -12.66 -4.36 0.18
CA HIS A 80 -13.65 -3.58 0.93
C HIS A 80 -15.07 -4.12 0.71
N LYS A 81 -15.49 -4.28 -0.55
CA LYS A 81 -16.84 -4.79 -0.89
C LYS A 81 -17.11 -6.16 -0.29
N ARG A 82 -16.09 -7.03 -0.23
CA ARG A 82 -16.22 -8.39 0.32
C ARG A 82 -16.33 -8.43 1.83
N THR A 83 -15.65 -7.53 2.54
CA THR A 83 -15.52 -7.58 4.01
C THR A 83 -16.33 -6.51 4.74
N GLY A 84 -16.74 -5.45 4.05
CA GLY A 84 -17.35 -4.24 4.62
C GLY A 84 -16.38 -3.36 5.41
N LYS A 85 -15.10 -3.75 5.55
CA LYS A 85 -14.11 -3.03 6.37
C LYS A 85 -13.47 -1.89 5.57
N PRO A 86 -13.13 -0.75 6.20
CA PRO A 86 -12.35 0.30 5.56
C PRO A 86 -10.92 -0.17 5.22
N VAL A 87 -10.32 0.43 4.18
CA VAL A 87 -8.96 0.07 3.69
C VAL A 87 -7.94 1.11 4.14
N LEU A 88 -6.84 0.65 4.72
CA LEU A 88 -5.68 1.42 5.13
C LEU A 88 -4.45 0.90 4.38
N LEU A 89 -3.77 1.76 3.61
CA LEU A 89 -2.50 1.36 3.00
C LEU A 89 -1.41 1.50 4.06
N THR A 90 -0.98 0.37 4.62
CA THR A 90 -0.02 0.33 5.74
C THR A 90 1.37 0.78 5.30
N GLU A 91 1.71 0.59 4.02
CA GLU A 91 2.90 1.14 3.39
C GLU A 91 2.57 1.54 1.95
N MET A 92 3.03 2.72 1.53
CA MET A 92 2.96 3.18 0.14
C MET A 92 4.10 4.15 -0.12
N GLY A 93 4.79 4.02 -1.24
CA GLY A 93 5.84 4.97 -1.60
C GLY A 93 6.50 4.65 -2.92
N PHE A 94 7.16 5.65 -3.46
CA PHE A 94 7.93 5.54 -4.69
C PHE A 94 9.30 6.17 -4.47
N ARG A 95 10.31 5.62 -5.12
CA ARG A 95 11.65 6.24 -5.14
C ARG A 95 11.67 7.35 -6.18
N SER A 96 12.52 8.34 -5.96
CA SER A 96 12.77 9.43 -6.91
C SER A 96 13.81 9.07 -7.97
N VAL A 97 13.63 7.91 -8.61
CA VAL A 97 14.46 7.44 -9.74
C VAL A 97 13.57 6.98 -10.88
N ARG A 98 14.04 7.08 -12.12
CA ARG A 98 13.29 6.61 -13.29
C ARG A 98 12.86 5.13 -13.15
N GLY A 99 11.67 4.81 -13.66
CA GLY A 99 11.09 3.47 -13.59
C GLY A 99 10.62 3.01 -12.20
N ALA A 100 10.73 3.85 -11.16
CA ALA A 100 10.28 3.49 -9.80
C ALA A 100 8.77 3.22 -9.69
N THR A 101 7.96 3.70 -10.64
CA THR A 101 6.52 3.46 -10.73
C THR A 101 6.16 2.10 -11.35
N VAL A 102 7.12 1.40 -11.97
CA VAL A 102 6.95 0.05 -12.51
C VAL A 102 7.14 -1.01 -11.43
N LYS A 103 8.13 -0.80 -10.56
CA LYS A 103 8.44 -1.72 -9.46
C LYS A 103 8.67 -0.99 -8.13
N PRO A 104 7.61 -0.46 -7.49
CA PRO A 104 7.76 0.37 -6.29
C PRO A 104 8.35 -0.38 -5.09
N TRP A 105 8.26 -1.71 -5.06
CA TRP A 105 8.83 -2.57 -4.03
C TRP A 105 10.36 -2.73 -4.12
N GLU A 106 10.99 -2.37 -5.25
CA GLU A 106 12.43 -2.59 -5.45
C GLU A 106 13.27 -1.56 -4.67
N TRP A 107 13.97 -2.06 -3.65
CA TRP A 107 14.88 -1.28 -2.79
C TRP A 107 16.31 -1.85 -2.79
N PRO A 108 17.04 -1.78 -3.93
CA PRO A 108 18.41 -2.24 -4.02
C PRO A 108 19.33 -1.39 -3.12
N ARG A 109 20.44 -2.00 -2.67
CA ARG A 109 21.47 -1.31 -1.88
C ARG A 109 22.16 -0.19 -2.65
N ARG A 110 22.25 -0.33 -3.96
CA ARG A 110 22.78 0.65 -4.90
C ARG A 110 21.81 0.77 -6.06
N ASP A 111 21.51 1.99 -6.46
CA ASP A 111 20.70 2.25 -7.63
C ASP A 111 21.37 3.31 -8.48
N ASP A 112 21.76 2.91 -9.68
CA ASP A 112 22.43 3.77 -10.65
C ASP A 112 21.43 4.39 -11.63
N ARG A 113 20.12 4.18 -11.46
CA ARG A 113 19.09 4.81 -12.30
C ARG A 113 19.09 6.34 -12.09
N PRO A 114 18.80 7.12 -13.15
CA PRO A 114 18.74 8.57 -13.06
C PRO A 114 17.71 9.04 -12.02
N ILE A 115 18.10 10.03 -11.21
CA ILE A 115 17.21 10.70 -10.27
C ILE A 115 16.11 11.44 -11.05
N ASP A 116 14.86 11.27 -10.60
CA ASP A 116 13.69 11.98 -11.10
C ASP A 116 12.74 12.32 -9.94
N LEU A 117 12.90 13.52 -9.38
CA LEU A 117 12.04 14.04 -8.31
C LEU A 117 10.61 14.32 -8.82
N HIS A 118 10.45 14.65 -10.11
CA HIS A 118 9.14 14.95 -10.69
C HIS A 118 8.31 13.70 -10.91
N LEU A 119 8.93 12.56 -11.22
CA LEU A 119 8.26 11.26 -11.24
C LEU A 119 7.65 10.93 -9.87
N GLN A 120 8.45 11.03 -8.79
CA GLN A 120 7.95 10.78 -7.44
C GLN A 120 6.80 11.74 -7.11
N LYS A 121 6.95 13.05 -7.36
CA LYS A 121 5.86 14.02 -7.17
C LYS A 121 4.57 13.60 -7.88
N ARG A 122 4.64 13.27 -9.18
CA ARG A 122 3.48 12.87 -9.99
C ARG A 122 2.85 11.57 -9.50
N ALA A 123 3.65 10.60 -9.06
CA ALA A 123 3.15 9.35 -8.50
C ALA A 123 2.35 9.57 -7.20
N TYR A 124 2.84 10.44 -6.31
CA TYR A 124 2.11 10.79 -5.08
C TYR A 124 0.83 11.56 -5.40
N GLU A 125 0.87 12.50 -6.36
CA GLU A 125 -0.31 13.21 -6.85
C GLU A 125 -1.37 12.23 -7.42
N ALA A 126 -0.93 11.28 -8.25
CA ALA A 126 -1.80 10.25 -8.82
C ALA A 126 -2.48 9.38 -7.74
N ILE A 127 -1.74 8.96 -6.72
CA ILE A 127 -2.29 8.18 -5.59
C ILE A 127 -3.32 9.01 -4.84
N LEU A 128 -2.97 10.23 -4.42
CA LEU A 128 -3.88 11.08 -3.66
C LEU A 128 -5.18 11.34 -4.44
N GLN A 129 -5.09 11.75 -5.71
CA GLN A 129 -6.27 12.01 -6.55
C GLN A 129 -7.12 10.76 -6.78
N SER A 130 -6.52 9.57 -6.82
CA SER A 130 -7.25 8.32 -7.11
C SER A 130 -7.94 7.72 -5.89
N PHE A 131 -7.46 8.02 -4.68
CA PHE A 131 -7.94 7.41 -3.44
C PHE A 131 -8.76 8.35 -2.54
N TRP A 132 -8.43 9.65 -2.47
CA TRP A 132 -8.86 10.53 -1.37
C TRP A 132 -10.38 10.65 -1.20
N ASP A 133 -11.12 10.74 -2.30
CA ASP A 133 -12.59 10.92 -2.26
C ASP A 133 -13.36 9.59 -2.18
N ARG A 134 -12.67 8.46 -2.02
CA ARG A 134 -13.30 7.15 -1.92
C ARG A 134 -13.75 6.89 -0.49
N ASN A 135 -15.05 6.79 -0.25
CA ASN A 135 -15.65 6.60 1.09
C ASN A 135 -15.15 5.38 1.88
N TRP A 136 -14.58 4.38 1.21
CA TRP A 136 -14.02 3.17 1.84
C TRP A 136 -12.53 3.31 2.20
N PHE A 137 -11.88 4.37 1.72
CA PHE A 137 -10.47 4.64 1.94
C PHE A 137 -10.28 5.35 3.27
N TYR A 138 -9.59 4.69 4.21
CA TYR A 138 -9.32 5.24 5.53
C TYR A 138 -8.11 6.18 5.52
N GLY A 139 -7.09 5.84 4.73
CA GLY A 139 -5.85 6.59 4.66
C GLY A 139 -4.66 5.71 4.26
N LEU A 140 -3.47 6.25 4.48
CA LEU A 140 -2.21 5.59 4.16
C LEU A 140 -1.10 6.03 5.11
N TYR A 141 -0.02 5.26 5.15
CA TYR A 141 1.27 5.67 5.69
C TYR A 141 2.33 5.66 4.59
N TRP A 142 3.04 6.79 4.44
CA TRP A 142 4.10 6.93 3.45
C TRP A 142 5.36 6.18 3.88
N TRP A 143 5.88 5.36 2.97
CA TRP A 143 7.21 4.77 3.06
C TRP A 143 8.21 5.70 2.35
N LYS A 144 9.14 6.32 3.06
CA LYS A 144 9.36 6.33 4.51
C LYS A 144 10.04 7.62 4.91
N TRP A 145 10.14 7.83 6.22
CA TRP A 145 10.98 8.87 6.79
C TRP A 145 12.15 8.23 7.54
N HIS A 146 13.37 8.70 7.29
CA HIS A 146 14.54 8.23 8.02
C HIS A 146 14.57 8.87 9.41
N ALA A 147 14.81 8.06 10.45
CA ALA A 147 14.95 8.56 11.82
C ALA A 147 16.19 9.46 11.98
N ASP A 148 17.23 9.18 11.20
CA ASP A 148 18.42 10.01 11.08
C ASP A 148 18.48 10.65 9.69
N LEU A 149 18.27 11.96 9.64
CA LEU A 149 18.28 12.75 8.40
C LEU A 149 19.69 13.02 7.86
N THR A 150 20.73 12.67 8.63
CA THR A 150 22.13 12.85 8.23
C THR A 150 22.71 11.62 7.52
N ARG A 151 22.00 10.49 7.59
CA ARG A 151 22.41 9.22 6.98
C ARG A 151 21.83 9.11 5.57
N LEU A 152 22.64 9.47 4.57
CA LEU A 152 22.37 9.24 3.14
C LEU A 152 22.58 7.77 2.78
#